data_AF-A0A836W0L0-F1
#
_entry.id   AF-A0A836W0L0-F1
#
_cell.length_a   1.000
_cell.length_b   1.000
_cell.length_c   1.000
_cell.angle_alpha   90.00
_cell.angle_beta   90.00
_cell.angle_gamma   90.00
#
_symmetry.space_group_name_H-M   'P 1'
#
loop_
_entity.id
_entity.type
_entity.pdbx_description
1 polymer ?
#
loop_
_entity_poly.entity_id
_entity_poly.type
_entity_poly.pdbx_seq_one_letter_code
_entity_poly.pdbx_strand_id
1 'polypeptide(L)' 'METRDSIHRSAEVWTAGVVLAAVFGSAVCLSAATTDAAVWRSDFSEAWQEAQKTGRPLLVHFYADWCGPCR' A
#
# COMPACT_ATOMS: atom_id res chain seq x y z
N MET A 1 -2.94 -15.61 -53.75
CA MET A 1 -3.78 -14.48 -53.29
C MET A 1 -4.38 -14.71 -51.88
N GLU A 2 -3.99 -15.75 -51.14
CA GLU A 2 -4.54 -16.12 -49.81
C GLU A 2 -3.77 -15.52 -48.61
N THR A 3 -2.56 -15.00 -48.80
CA THR A 3 -1.65 -14.67 -47.68
C THR A 3 -1.81 -13.26 -47.12
N ARG A 4 -2.57 -12.37 -47.79
CA ARG A 4 -2.74 -10.97 -47.34
C ARG A 4 -3.79 -10.85 -46.23
N ASP A 5 -4.86 -11.65 -46.27
CA ASP A 5 -5.96 -11.59 -45.29
C ASP A 5 -5.57 -12.15 -43.91
N SER A 6 -4.64 -13.12 -43.86
CA SER A 6 -4.16 -13.71 -42.60
C SER A 6 -3.31 -12.73 -41.76
N ILE A 7 -2.62 -11.78 -42.42
CA ILE A 7 -1.81 -10.74 -41.76
C ILE A 7 -2.71 -9.66 -41.13
N HIS A 8 -3.81 -9.28 -41.80
CA HIS A 8 -4.75 -8.31 -41.24
C HIS A 8 -5.51 -8.88 -40.03
N ARG A 9 -5.92 -10.16 -40.11
CA ARG A 9 -6.66 -10.83 -39.02
C ARG A 9 -5.80 -11.09 -37.78
N SER A 10 -4.49 -11.25 -37.94
CA SER A 10 -3.56 -11.37 -36.80
C SER A 10 -3.25 -10.02 -36.16
N ALA A 11 -3.17 -8.92 -36.91
CA ALA A 11 -2.99 -7.58 -36.32
C ALA A 11 -4.17 -7.15 -35.42
N GLU A 12 -5.42 -7.45 -35.81
CA GLU A 12 -6.62 -7.11 -35.05
C GLU A 12 -6.68 -7.82 -33.69
N VAL A 13 -6.33 -9.11 -33.65
CA VAL A 13 -6.37 -9.92 -32.42
C VAL A 13 -5.34 -9.44 -31.39
N TRP A 14 -4.16 -8.98 -31.85
CA TRP A 14 -3.14 -8.42 -30.96
C TRP A 14 -3.56 -7.06 -30.39
N THR A 15 -4.19 -6.20 -31.20
CA THR A 15 -4.66 -4.89 -30.71
C THR A 15 -5.77 -5.02 -29.67
N ALA A 16 -6.74 -5.91 -29.88
CA ALA A 16 -7.82 -6.14 -28.93
C ALA A 16 -7.32 -6.72 -27.59
N GLY A 17 -6.35 -7.65 -27.63
CA GLY A 17 -5.75 -8.24 -26.43
C GLY A 17 -4.98 -7.24 -25.56
N VAL A 18 -4.24 -6.32 -26.19
CA VAL A 18 -3.49 -5.26 -25.48
C VAL A 18 -4.43 -4.24 -24.83
N VAL A 19 -5.51 -3.85 -25.53
CA VAL A 19 -6.49 -2.89 -25.00
C VAL A 19 -7.26 -3.50 -23.81
N LEU A 20 -7.67 -4.78 -23.89
CA LEU A 20 -8.35 -5.46 -22.78
C LEU A 20 -7.47 -5.59 -21.53
N ALA A 21 -6.18 -5.88 -21.69
CA ALA A 21 -5.24 -5.94 -20.58
C ALA A 21 -5.00 -4.57 -19.92
N ALA A 22 -4.94 -3.49 -20.71
CA ALA A 22 -4.73 -2.13 -20.21
C ALA A 22 -5.93 -1.60 -19.41
N VAL A 23 -7.17 -1.98 -19.80
CA VAL A 23 -8.39 -1.58 -19.09
C VAL A 23 -8.54 -2.33 -17.75
N PHE A 24 -8.10 -3.58 -17.65
CA PHE A 24 -8.16 -4.34 -16.38
C PHE A 24 -6.97 -4.08 -15.44
N GLY A 25 -5.81 -3.67 -15.94
CA GLY A 25 -4.59 -3.50 -15.14
C GLY A 25 -4.50 -2.21 -14.32
N SER A 26 -5.37 -1.23 -14.55
CA SER A 26 -5.22 0.14 -14.03
C SER A 26 -5.95 0.42 -12.70
N ALA A 27 -6.69 -0.54 -12.14
CA ALA A 27 -7.54 -0.30 -10.96
C ALA A 27 -6.92 -0.70 -9.59
N VAL A 28 -5.70 -1.27 -9.53
CA VAL A 28 -5.29 -2.05 -8.33
C VAL A 28 -4.26 -1.37 -7.40
N CYS A 29 -3.61 -0.27 -7.75
CA CYS A 29 -2.51 0.25 -6.91
C CYS A 29 -2.67 1.70 -6.42
N LEU A 30 -3.84 2.07 -5.88
CA LEU A 30 -3.96 3.31 -5.10
C LEU A 30 -4.13 3.02 -3.60
N SER A 31 -3.12 2.40 -3.00
CA SER A 31 -2.97 2.39 -1.54
C SER A 31 -2.35 3.71 -1.12
N ALA A 32 -3.18 4.64 -0.63
CA ALA A 32 -2.70 5.83 0.06
C ALA A 32 -2.05 5.38 1.38
N ALA A 33 -0.72 5.31 1.40
CA ALA A 33 0.03 5.18 2.65
C ALA A 33 -0.06 6.54 3.37
N THR A 34 -1.08 6.71 4.20
CA THR A 34 -1.12 7.85 5.13
C THR A 34 0.07 7.70 6.06
N THR A 35 1.04 8.62 5.96
CA THR A 35 2.09 8.78 6.96
C THR A 35 1.44 9.25 8.25
N ASP A 36 0.96 8.29 9.03
CA ASP A 36 0.51 8.49 10.41
C ASP A 36 1.78 8.75 11.22
N ALA A 37 2.14 10.03 11.37
CA ALA A 37 3.22 10.40 12.26
C ALA A 37 2.84 9.92 13.66
N ALA A 38 3.59 8.96 14.20
CA ALA A 38 3.27 8.34 15.48
C ALA A 38 3.25 9.40 16.59
N VAL A 39 2.05 9.82 16.97
CA VAL A 39 1.85 10.72 18.11
C VAL A 39 2.07 9.91 19.38
N TRP A 40 3.08 10.30 20.16
CA TRP A 40 3.33 9.69 21.46
C TRP A 40 2.14 9.93 22.39
N ARG A 41 1.64 8.85 22.99
CA ARG A 41 0.58 8.88 24.00
C ARG A 41 1.21 8.90 25.38
N SER A 42 0.67 9.73 26.28
CA SER A 42 1.09 9.78 27.68
C SER A 42 0.29 8.85 28.58
N ASP A 43 -0.90 8.41 28.13
CA ASP A 43 -1.72 7.43 28.85
C ASP A 43 -1.51 6.02 28.28
N PHE A 44 -1.15 5.08 29.17
CA PHE A 44 -0.89 3.70 28.79
C PHE A 44 -2.15 2.96 28.34
N SER A 45 -3.29 3.20 28.99
CA SER A 45 -4.53 2.48 28.71
C SER A 45 -5.13 2.87 27.36
N GLU A 46 -5.01 4.15 26.98
CA GLU A 46 -5.39 4.66 25.66
C GLU A 46 -4.51 4.03 24.57
N ALA A 47 -3.18 4.08 24.76
CA ALA A 47 -2.22 3.53 23.82
C ALA A 47 -2.39 2.01 23.62
N TRP A 48 -2.68 1.28 24.71
CA TRP A 48 -2.94 -0.15 24.66
C TRP A 48 -4.19 -0.49 23.85
N GLN A 49 -5.29 0.22 24.09
CA GLN A 49 -6.53 0.03 23.34
C GLN A 49 -6.33 0.35 21.85
N GLU A 50 -5.56 1.38 21.52
CA GLU A 50 -5.26 1.74 20.13
C GLU A 50 -4.38 0.70 19.43
N ALA A 51 -3.36 0.18 20.10
CA ALA A 51 -2.52 -0.90 19.61
C ALA A 51 -3.36 -2.17 19.31
N GLN A 52 -4.28 -2.52 20.21
CA GLN A 52 -5.21 -3.64 20.00
C GLN A 52 -6.16 -3.39 18.82
N LYS A 53 -6.76 -2.20 18.72
CA LYS A 53 -7.68 -1.84 17.63
C LYS A 53 -7.02 -1.86 16.26
N THR A 54 -5.77 -1.39 16.19
CA THR A 54 -5.03 -1.29 14.93
C THR A 54 -4.22 -2.54 14.59
N GLY A 55 -4.12 -3.50 15.51
CA GLY A 55 -3.30 -4.70 15.36
C GLY A 55 -1.80 -4.40 15.27
N ARG A 56 -1.35 -3.25 15.82
CA ARG A 56 0.04 -2.81 15.78
C ARG A 56 0.75 -3.12 17.10
N PRO A 57 2.07 -3.40 17.09
CA PRO A 57 2.83 -3.56 18.32
C PRO A 57 2.88 -2.24 19.10
N LEU A 58 2.83 -2.33 20.44
CA LEU A 58 2.98 -1.18 21.32
C LEU A 58 4.44 -1.00 21.74
N LEU A 59 5.01 0.18 21.44
CA LEU A 59 6.32 0.59 21.95
C LEU A 59 6.13 1.46 23.20
N VAL A 60 6.81 1.11 24.29
CA VAL A 60 6.80 1.88 25.55
C VAL A 60 8.19 2.40 25.83
N HIS A 61 8.32 3.72 25.98
CA HIS A 61 9.58 4.38 26.30
C HIS A 61 9.66 4.67 27.82
N PHE A 62 10.43 3.86 28.55
CA PHE A 62 10.70 4.10 29.96
C PHE A 62 11.86 5.10 30.09
N TYR A 63 11.54 6.35 30.45
CA TYR A 63 12.52 7.41 30.63
C TYR A 63 12.23 8.26 31.85
N ALA A 64 13.18 9.11 32.21
CA ALA A 64 13.01 10.17 33.18
C ALA A 64 13.87 11.37 32.80
N ASP A 65 13.40 12.59 33.07
CA ASP A 65 14.10 13.83 32.68
C ASP A 65 15.48 13.97 33.32
N TRP A 66 15.69 13.33 34.47
CA TRP A 66 16.93 13.33 35.23
C TRP A 66 17.87 12.16 34.89
N CYS A 67 17.46 11.26 34.00
CA CYS A 67 18.29 10.14 33.57
C CYS A 67 19.35 10.60 32.57
N GLY A 68 20.63 10.55 32.96
CA GLY A 68 21.76 10.91 32.09
C GLY A 68 21.82 10.08 30.78
N PRO A 69 21.80 8.74 30.85
CA PRO A 69 21.83 7.87 29.67
C PRO A 69 20.58 7.91 28.77
N CYS A 70 19.48 8.50 29.23
CA CYS A 70 18.21 8.52 28.51
C CYS A 70 18.05 9.74 27.58
N ARG A 71 19.02 10.68 27.62
CA ARG A 71 19.05 11.89 26.80
C ARG A 71 19.90 11.72 25.55
#